data_AF-A0AAN9VKV3-F1
#
_entry.id   AF-A0AAN9VKV3-F1
#
_cell.length_a   1.000
_cell.length_b   1.000
_cell.length_c   1.000
_cell.angle_alpha   90.00
_cell.angle_beta   90.00
_cell.angle_gamma   90.00
#
_symmetry.space_group_name_H-M   'P 1'
#
loop_
_entity.id
_entity.type
_entity.pdbx_description
1 polymer ?
#
loop_
_entity_poly.entity_id
_entity_poly.type
_entity_poly.pdbx_seq_one_letter_code
_entity_poly.pdbx_strand_id
1 'polypeptide(L)'
;MLLSSGCVVRARVERLADLVARAFSWCISLGHIVWAGPLPELGAEMESPLAMEMPQEQEAALQRFWARRPTMTVTHADEPGLLDDFFPQEQEEAATKPQTQLAESCFCQQPATEPHDSHVEHIPEVTTFKSQEPIILDASKLGDFPARYEIPALHSHELPVVGLWVDPRVVPGFRYRVRPLDDKRGRHLFGGRALTLQSIGRGYSRRLTFEPNPGSLNDNENYLWSDSRPQGLAFELEAISPGDKFTLQDVNHVIAGTAEIVQIQRPQKEINHKVLRNGSVQKSVQIHALCKVEWFDDGQSPVVVPVSGVVVAVRAKGAQRAVVEHVINACVGVHQRRGFTLTPGVNAQSRQITVRGEDIGDVPARYSITGLEAYEHPVIGTYVDPRITPGFFYRVRPAGSRRPLFQGRSLRLASIGMGYGKRITFAPDSDSLNSSTNFFWSDSHPDGLGFEPRAVHAGMKFAVMADGQSLGEATVFRADAAQQEVRQELVKGPKGCSVVKYIQVDVTCHVTMDSAHDGKKLDTHTMRVSGTAVVVRHAGSSIANLQRVENVGLDSHLNLLFVSQHSSLEFRPL
;
A
#
# COMPACT_ATOMS: atom_id res chain seq x y z
N MET A 1 65.84 -11.49 21.31
CA MET A 1 65.91 -12.91 21.74
C MET A 1 64.56 -13.29 22.29
N LEU A 2 63.85 -14.22 21.64
CA LEU A 2 62.95 -15.20 22.27
C LEU A 2 62.45 -16.14 21.16
N LEU A 3 62.72 -17.42 21.36
CA LEU A 3 62.44 -18.56 20.50
C LEU A 3 61.19 -19.29 21.00
N SER A 4 60.65 -20.12 20.10
CA SER A 4 59.72 -21.24 20.30
C SER A 4 58.22 -20.92 20.29
N SER A 5 57.49 -21.43 19.31
CA SER A 5 56.85 -22.76 19.36
C SER A 5 55.86 -22.91 18.19
N GLY A 6 56.30 -23.61 17.14
CA GLY A 6 55.49 -23.94 15.98
C GLY A 6 55.83 -25.35 15.50
N CYS A 7 55.28 -26.38 16.14
CA CYS A 7 55.36 -27.75 15.65
C CYS A 7 54.37 -28.69 16.39
N VAL A 8 53.04 -28.51 16.25
CA VAL A 8 52.04 -29.54 16.66
C VAL A 8 50.82 -29.65 15.72
N VAL A 9 50.50 -28.68 14.86
CA VAL A 9 49.20 -28.68 14.17
C VAL A 9 49.20 -29.41 12.80
N ARG A 10 50.35 -29.78 12.25
CA ARG A 10 50.41 -30.41 10.90
C ARG A 10 50.22 -31.92 10.84
N ALA A 11 50.21 -32.64 11.97
CA ALA A 11 50.14 -34.11 11.99
C ALA A 11 48.71 -34.70 12.16
N ARG A 12 47.66 -33.87 12.24
CA ARG A 12 46.27 -34.33 12.45
C ARG A 12 45.36 -34.25 11.23
N VAL A 13 45.80 -33.59 10.16
CA VAL A 13 44.97 -33.36 8.95
C VAL A 13 45.11 -34.51 7.94
N GLU A 14 46.24 -35.22 7.92
CA GLU A 14 46.47 -36.32 6.95
C GLU A 14 45.83 -37.67 7.33
N ARG A 15 45.37 -37.86 8.58
CA ARG A 15 44.75 -39.14 9.01
C ARG A 15 43.23 -39.23 8.92
N LEU A 16 42.54 -38.13 8.57
CA LEU A 16 41.08 -38.12 8.39
C LEU A 16 40.65 -38.28 6.93
N ALA A 17 41.52 -37.95 5.97
CA ALA A 17 41.26 -38.11 4.54
C ALA A 17 41.25 -39.59 4.11
N ASP A 18 42.10 -40.44 4.70
CA ASP A 18 42.18 -41.88 4.38
C ASP A 18 41.02 -42.71 4.96
N LEU A 19 40.32 -42.21 5.98
CA LEU A 19 39.19 -42.93 6.60
C LEU A 19 37.88 -42.76 5.82
N VAL A 20 37.71 -41.61 5.14
CA VAL A 20 36.53 -41.31 4.31
C VAL A 20 36.60 -42.01 2.95
N ALA A 21 37.81 -42.22 2.41
CA ALA A 21 38.01 -42.93 1.15
C ALA A 21 37.74 -44.45 1.22
N ARG A 22 37.81 -45.05 2.41
CA ARG A 22 37.58 -46.50 2.60
C ARG A 22 36.13 -46.89 2.90
N ALA A 23 35.27 -45.95 3.28
CA ALA A 23 33.84 -46.21 3.52
C ALA A 23 33.01 -46.19 2.22
N PHE A 24 33.49 -45.54 1.17
CA PHE A 24 32.78 -45.43 -0.12
C PHE A 24 32.95 -46.65 -1.05
N SER A 25 33.79 -47.62 -0.71
CA SER A 25 34.09 -48.81 -1.53
C SER A 25 33.26 -50.06 -1.17
N TRP A 26 32.28 -49.95 -0.27
CA TRP A 26 31.55 -51.12 0.27
C TRP A 26 30.03 -51.13 0.03
N CYS A 27 29.49 -50.27 -0.82
CA CYS A 27 28.05 -50.27 -1.16
C CYS A 27 27.72 -50.31 -2.66
N ILE A 28 28.68 -50.65 -3.52
CA ILE A 28 28.43 -50.93 -4.95
C ILE A 28 28.91 -52.35 -5.23
N SER A 29 28.09 -53.35 -4.90
CA SER A 29 28.20 -54.73 -5.37
C SER A 29 27.16 -55.61 -4.66
N LEU A 30 26.02 -55.86 -5.31
CA LEU A 30 25.39 -57.19 -5.44
C LEU A 30 23.96 -57.01 -5.96
N GLY A 31 23.78 -57.31 -7.25
CA GLY A 31 22.48 -57.42 -7.90
C GLY A 31 22.01 -58.88 -8.02
N HIS A 32 20.71 -59.00 -8.31
CA HIS A 32 20.00 -60.09 -9.00
C HIS A 32 19.99 -61.51 -8.40
N ILE A 33 18.81 -61.93 -7.93
CA ILE A 33 18.31 -63.32 -8.05
C ILE A 33 16.83 -63.28 -8.49
N VAL A 34 16.52 -64.07 -9.52
CA VAL A 34 15.19 -64.37 -10.09
C VAL A 34 14.77 -65.76 -9.60
N TRP A 35 13.49 -66.01 -9.27
CA TRP A 35 12.83 -67.34 -9.39
C TRP A 35 11.28 -67.19 -9.42
N ALA A 36 10.61 -68.18 -10.02
CA ALA A 36 9.26 -68.10 -10.61
C ALA A 36 8.14 -68.86 -9.85
N GLY A 37 6.92 -68.28 -9.83
CA GLY A 37 5.54 -68.86 -9.83
C GLY A 37 5.02 -69.75 -8.66
N PRO A 38 3.70 -70.05 -8.54
CA PRO A 38 2.48 -69.35 -9.01
C PRO A 38 1.40 -69.07 -7.90
N LEU A 39 0.31 -68.40 -8.32
CA LEU A 39 -0.95 -67.97 -7.66
C LEU A 39 -1.77 -69.06 -6.89
N PRO A 40 -2.68 -68.70 -5.94
CA PRO A 40 -4.04 -68.26 -6.31
C PRO A 40 -4.66 -67.10 -5.48
N GLU A 41 -5.79 -66.66 -6.03
CA GLU A 41 -6.60 -65.46 -5.82
C GLU A 41 -7.27 -65.31 -4.45
N LEU A 42 -7.44 -64.06 -4.01
CA LEU A 42 -8.67 -63.52 -3.38
C LEU A 42 -8.55 -61.99 -3.26
N GLY A 43 -9.48 -61.29 -3.92
CA GLY A 43 -9.44 -59.85 -4.14
C GLY A 43 -9.88 -58.98 -2.96
N ALA A 44 -9.40 -57.74 -2.98
CA ALA A 44 -10.13 -56.55 -2.52
C ALA A 44 -9.41 -55.31 -3.08
N GLU A 45 -10.18 -54.46 -3.75
CA GLU A 45 -9.77 -53.24 -4.42
C GLU A 45 -9.30 -52.15 -3.43
N MET A 46 -8.22 -51.45 -3.75
CA MET A 46 -8.00 -50.08 -3.29
C MET A 46 -7.04 -49.36 -4.25
N GLU A 47 -7.58 -48.37 -4.97
CA GLU A 47 -6.88 -47.56 -5.98
C GLU A 47 -5.77 -46.68 -5.38
N SER A 48 -4.60 -46.63 -6.03
CA SER A 48 -3.55 -45.64 -5.80
C SER A 48 -3.58 -44.54 -6.88
N PRO A 49 -3.34 -43.26 -6.57
CA PRO A 49 -3.33 -42.21 -7.57
C PRO A 49 -2.06 -42.21 -8.43
N LEU A 50 -2.29 -42.00 -9.74
CA LEU A 50 -1.34 -41.86 -10.83
C LEU A 50 -0.29 -40.75 -10.58
N ALA A 51 0.97 -41.09 -10.87
CA ALA A 51 2.01 -40.11 -11.16
C ALA A 51 1.69 -39.41 -12.48
N MET A 52 1.53 -38.09 -12.47
CA MET A 52 1.45 -37.28 -13.69
C MET A 52 2.86 -36.86 -14.12
N GLU A 53 3.30 -37.38 -15.26
CA GLU A 53 4.48 -36.93 -15.99
C GLU A 53 4.24 -35.54 -16.60
N MET A 54 5.26 -34.67 -16.52
CA MET A 54 5.28 -33.34 -17.11
C MET A 54 5.61 -33.41 -18.61
N PRO A 55 4.96 -32.63 -19.50
CA PRO A 55 5.28 -32.62 -20.93
C PRO A 55 6.64 -31.97 -21.24
N GLN A 56 7.45 -32.64 -22.08
CA GLN A 56 8.81 -32.24 -22.49
C GLN A 56 8.95 -30.83 -23.11
N GLU A 57 7.86 -30.19 -23.55
CA GLU A 57 7.91 -28.81 -24.09
C GLU A 57 8.15 -27.73 -23.02
N GLN A 58 7.76 -27.98 -21.76
CA GLN A 58 8.01 -27.03 -20.65
C GLN A 58 9.48 -27.03 -20.21
N GLU A 59 10.20 -28.14 -20.39
CA GLU A 59 11.62 -28.27 -20.05
C GLU A 59 12.52 -27.50 -21.04
N ALA A 60 12.18 -27.52 -22.33
CA ALA A 60 12.87 -26.75 -23.37
C ALA A 60 12.64 -25.24 -23.25
N ALA A 61 11.45 -24.81 -22.79
CA ALA A 61 11.15 -23.41 -22.53
C ALA A 61 11.95 -22.86 -21.33
N LEU A 62 12.13 -23.68 -20.28
CA LEU A 62 12.98 -23.35 -19.15
C LEU A 62 14.44 -23.23 -19.58
N GLN A 63 14.99 -24.19 -20.34
CA GLN A 63 16.38 -24.13 -20.81
C GLN A 63 16.70 -22.90 -21.68
N ARG A 64 15.73 -22.39 -22.46
CA ARG A 64 15.87 -21.13 -23.21
C ARG A 64 15.87 -19.88 -22.32
N PHE A 65 15.25 -19.94 -21.15
CA PHE A 65 15.25 -18.86 -20.17
C PHE A 65 16.60 -18.76 -19.43
N TRP A 66 17.30 -19.88 -19.24
CA TRP A 66 18.62 -19.92 -18.59
C TRP A 66 19.79 -19.45 -19.50
N ALA A 67 19.60 -19.38 -20.81
CA ALA A 67 20.66 -19.03 -21.78
C ALA A 67 20.85 -17.52 -22.03
N ARG A 68 20.04 -16.64 -21.42
CA ARG A 68 20.16 -15.18 -21.58
C ARG A 68 20.48 -14.48 -20.27
N ARG A 69 21.76 -14.54 -19.87
CA ARG A 69 22.37 -13.53 -19.00
C ARG A 69 23.53 -12.88 -19.75
N PRO A 70 23.50 -11.58 -20.06
CA PRO A 70 24.73 -10.88 -20.35
C PRO A 70 25.43 -10.56 -19.02
N THR A 71 26.60 -11.16 -18.85
CA THR A 71 27.64 -10.72 -17.92
C THR A 71 28.12 -9.34 -18.36
N MET A 72 27.91 -8.28 -17.57
CA MET A 72 28.62 -7.01 -17.78
C MET A 72 29.07 -6.44 -16.43
N THR A 73 30.38 -6.49 -16.28
CA THR A 73 31.27 -5.82 -15.33
C THR A 73 31.05 -4.30 -15.30
N VAL A 74 31.15 -3.73 -14.11
CA VAL A 74 31.20 -2.29 -13.85
C VAL A 74 32.53 -1.73 -14.34
N THR A 75 32.50 -0.70 -15.19
CA THR A 75 33.61 0.25 -15.39
C THR A 75 33.06 1.66 -15.39
N HIS A 76 33.58 2.50 -14.49
CA HIS A 76 33.45 3.95 -14.49
C HIS A 76 34.17 4.57 -15.69
N ALA A 77 33.57 5.57 -16.34
CA ALA A 77 34.26 6.63 -17.10
C ALA A 77 33.31 7.82 -17.39
N ASP A 78 33.91 9.01 -17.42
CA ASP A 78 33.33 10.36 -17.41
C ASP A 78 32.68 10.85 -18.73
N GLU A 79 31.73 11.79 -18.56
CA GLU A 79 31.44 13.01 -19.35
C GLU A 79 30.93 12.96 -20.83
N PRO A 80 30.25 14.05 -21.30
CA PRO A 80 29.04 13.96 -22.11
C PRO A 80 29.24 14.20 -23.62
N GLY A 81 28.37 13.60 -24.44
CA GLY A 81 28.33 13.76 -25.88
C GLY A 81 26.92 13.87 -26.43
N LEU A 82 26.50 15.12 -26.68
CA LEU A 82 25.80 15.63 -27.87
C LEU A 82 24.97 14.63 -28.71
N LEU A 83 23.64 14.79 -28.71
CA LEU A 83 22.78 14.53 -29.88
C LEU A 83 21.53 15.42 -29.77
N ASP A 84 21.62 16.59 -30.41
CA ASP A 84 20.48 17.38 -30.90
C ASP A 84 19.88 16.67 -32.13
N ASP A 85 18.56 16.56 -32.20
CA ASP A 85 17.72 17.19 -33.25
C ASP A 85 16.34 16.50 -33.41
N PHE A 86 15.42 17.29 -33.98
CA PHE A 86 14.02 17.05 -34.35
C PHE A 86 12.96 17.52 -33.34
N PHE A 87 12.64 18.82 -33.38
CA PHE A 87 11.28 19.34 -33.71
C PHE A 87 11.38 20.84 -34.12
N PRO A 88 10.53 21.36 -35.03
CA PRO A 88 10.67 22.70 -35.59
C PRO A 88 10.07 23.79 -34.67
N GLN A 89 10.78 24.92 -34.53
CA GLN A 89 10.26 26.15 -33.92
C GLN A 89 9.68 27.07 -35.00
N GLU A 90 8.45 27.55 -34.78
CA GLU A 90 7.83 28.63 -35.52
C GLU A 90 8.53 29.95 -35.22
N GLN A 91 8.87 30.69 -36.29
CA GLN A 91 9.47 32.02 -36.24
C GLN A 91 8.39 33.06 -35.98
N GLU A 92 8.55 33.85 -34.92
CA GLU A 92 7.84 35.12 -34.75
C GLU A 92 8.86 36.26 -34.83
N GLU A 93 8.70 37.12 -35.84
CA GLU A 93 9.51 38.32 -36.06
C GLU A 93 9.35 39.30 -34.90
N ALA A 94 10.46 39.68 -34.26
CA ALA A 94 10.51 40.82 -33.36
C ALA A 94 11.56 41.83 -33.82
N ALA A 95 11.07 43.05 -34.03
CA ALA A 95 11.81 44.22 -34.46
C ALA A 95 12.87 44.69 -33.46
N THR A 96 13.92 45.27 -34.02
CA THR A 96 15.14 45.78 -33.42
C THR A 96 14.92 47.07 -32.61
N LYS A 97 15.58 47.20 -31.43
CA LYS A 97 16.45 48.34 -31.02
C LYS A 97 16.89 48.26 -29.52
N PRO A 98 17.96 48.95 -29.10
CA PRO A 98 19.11 48.28 -28.48
C PRO A 98 19.38 48.59 -27.00
N GLN A 99 20.27 47.76 -26.46
CA GLN A 99 21.17 47.87 -25.30
C GLN A 99 21.33 49.25 -24.63
N THR A 100 21.34 49.25 -23.29
CA THR A 100 22.38 49.96 -22.52
C THR A 100 22.76 49.14 -21.29
N GLN A 101 24.07 49.08 -21.06
CA GLN A 101 24.81 48.29 -20.07
C GLN A 101 24.91 49.00 -18.71
N LEU A 102 25.58 48.27 -17.79
CA LEU A 102 26.31 48.67 -16.57
C LEU A 102 25.52 48.38 -15.28
N ALA A 103 25.84 47.38 -14.46
CA ALA A 103 27.09 46.85 -13.88
C ALA A 103 27.34 47.36 -12.44
N GLU A 104 27.88 46.43 -11.66
CA GLU A 104 28.63 46.58 -10.40
C GLU A 104 27.82 46.71 -9.10
N SER A 105 27.83 45.67 -8.25
CA SER A 105 28.86 45.30 -7.24
C SER A 105 28.58 46.04 -5.91
N CYS A 106 28.86 45.58 -4.68
CA CYS A 106 29.47 44.40 -4.12
C CYS A 106 29.40 44.54 -2.57
N PHE A 107 29.73 43.46 -1.85
CA PHE A 107 30.30 43.41 -0.46
C PHE A 107 29.41 43.37 0.81
N CYS A 108 29.39 42.15 1.38
CA CYS A 108 29.83 41.71 2.72
C CYS A 108 29.04 41.90 4.05
N GLN A 109 28.59 40.75 4.58
CA GLN A 109 28.82 40.13 5.92
C GLN A 109 28.12 40.64 7.22
N GLN A 110 27.06 39.89 7.62
CA GLN A 110 26.76 39.19 8.92
C GLN A 110 26.73 39.96 10.29
N PRO A 111 26.21 39.39 11.42
CA PRO A 111 25.09 38.43 11.70
C PRO A 111 24.20 38.83 12.93
N ALA A 112 23.02 38.19 13.15
CA ALA A 112 22.37 37.90 14.47
C ALA A 112 20.91 37.40 14.29
N THR A 113 20.58 36.13 14.57
CA THR A 113 19.96 35.55 15.80
C THR A 113 18.43 35.73 15.96
N GLU A 114 17.69 34.70 15.52
CA GLU A 114 16.36 34.15 15.94
C GLU A 114 15.08 35.04 16.00
N PRO A 115 13.83 34.49 15.98
CA PRO A 115 13.35 33.11 15.74
C PRO A 115 12.42 32.98 14.51
N HIS A 116 12.34 31.80 13.91
CA HIS A 116 11.37 31.50 12.83
C HIS A 116 9.99 31.22 13.43
N ASP A 117 9.16 32.26 13.52
CA ASP A 117 7.72 32.10 13.68
C ASP A 117 7.10 31.80 12.31
N SER A 118 6.32 30.71 12.24
CA SER A 118 5.70 30.22 11.01
C SER A 118 4.58 31.17 10.56
N HIS A 119 4.92 32.18 9.77
CA HIS A 119 3.95 32.93 8.99
C HIS A 119 3.39 32.01 7.89
N VAL A 120 2.18 31.49 8.14
CA VAL A 120 1.28 31.06 7.07
C VAL A 120 0.88 32.31 6.31
N GLU A 121 1.59 32.61 5.22
CA GLU A 121 1.11 33.57 4.24
C GLU A 121 -0.16 33.01 3.59
N HIS A 122 -1.32 33.43 4.12
CA HIS A 122 -2.53 33.50 3.32
C HIS A 122 -2.27 34.52 2.21
N ILE A 123 -1.84 34.05 1.05
CA ILE A 123 -1.89 34.83 -0.18
C ILE A 123 -3.38 34.92 -0.54
N PRO A 124 -4.03 36.09 -0.50
CA PRO A 124 -5.31 36.24 -1.15
C PRO A 124 -5.03 36.25 -2.66
N GLU A 125 -5.50 35.24 -3.39
CA GLU A 125 -5.58 35.32 -4.86
C GLU A 125 -6.54 36.45 -5.24
N VAL A 126 -6.03 37.67 -5.29
CA VAL A 126 -6.61 38.74 -6.08
C VAL A 126 -6.10 38.54 -7.50
N THR A 127 -6.75 37.64 -8.23
CA THR A 127 -6.60 37.57 -9.68
C THR A 127 -7.19 38.86 -10.26
N THR A 128 -6.31 39.81 -10.57
CA THR A 128 -6.63 40.97 -11.41
C THR A 128 -7.19 40.46 -12.75
N PHE A 129 -8.50 40.56 -12.92
CA PHE A 129 -9.19 40.33 -14.19
C PHE A 129 -8.69 41.35 -15.23
N LYS A 130 -7.72 40.95 -16.07
CA LYS A 130 -7.54 41.64 -17.36
C LYS A 130 -8.84 41.44 -18.14
N SER A 131 -9.45 42.53 -18.62
CA SER A 131 -10.69 42.49 -19.39
C SER A 131 -10.45 41.72 -20.69
N GLN A 132 -10.69 40.41 -20.66
CA GLN A 132 -10.75 39.60 -21.85
C GLN A 132 -12.04 39.95 -22.60
N GLU A 133 -11.96 39.99 -23.93
CA GLU A 133 -13.09 40.33 -24.80
C GLU A 133 -14.26 39.34 -24.60
N PRO A 134 -15.51 39.80 -24.71
CA PRO A 134 -16.67 38.93 -24.62
C PRO A 134 -16.65 37.86 -25.72
N ILE A 135 -17.12 36.66 -25.39
CA ILE A 135 -17.14 35.50 -26.30
C ILE A 135 -18.53 35.41 -26.94
N ILE A 136 -18.58 35.31 -28.26
CA ILE A 136 -19.82 35.11 -29.01
C ILE A 136 -20.01 33.62 -29.33
N LEU A 137 -21.09 33.06 -28.81
CA LEU A 137 -21.50 31.67 -29.01
C LEU A 137 -22.71 31.62 -29.95
N ASP A 138 -22.70 30.72 -30.94
CA ASP A 138 -23.75 30.60 -31.95
C ASP A 138 -24.25 29.15 -32.04
N ALA A 139 -25.43 28.90 -31.49
CA ALA A 139 -26.01 27.55 -31.39
C ALA A 139 -26.23 26.87 -32.77
N SER A 140 -26.26 27.63 -33.86
CA SER A 140 -26.31 27.05 -35.23
C SER A 140 -25.08 26.19 -35.54
N LYS A 141 -23.91 26.50 -34.95
CA LYS A 141 -22.68 25.71 -35.12
C LYS A 141 -22.80 24.31 -34.49
N LEU A 142 -23.73 24.13 -33.57
CA LEU A 142 -24.06 22.83 -32.96
C LEU A 142 -25.11 22.05 -33.77
N GLY A 143 -25.60 22.61 -34.87
CA GLY A 143 -26.75 22.08 -35.62
C GLY A 143 -28.09 22.32 -34.92
N ASP A 144 -28.15 23.27 -33.99
CA ASP A 144 -29.36 23.65 -33.25
C ASP A 144 -30.01 24.93 -33.82
N PHE A 145 -31.10 25.40 -33.22
CA PHE A 145 -31.77 26.63 -33.61
C PHE A 145 -30.79 27.84 -33.53
N PRO A 146 -30.74 28.72 -34.54
CA PRO A 146 -29.72 29.76 -34.68
C PRO A 146 -29.92 30.91 -33.68
N ALA A 147 -29.50 30.67 -32.44
CA ALA A 147 -29.48 31.66 -31.36
C ALA A 147 -28.03 32.04 -31.03
N ARG A 148 -27.80 33.34 -30.84
CA ARG A 148 -26.49 33.91 -30.51
C ARG A 148 -26.48 34.44 -29.09
N TYR A 149 -25.41 34.15 -28.37
CA TYR A 149 -25.21 34.56 -26.98
C TYR A 149 -23.86 35.24 -26.85
N GLU A 150 -23.83 36.37 -26.17
CA GLU A 150 -22.61 37.06 -25.79
C GLU A 150 -22.37 36.80 -24.30
N ILE A 151 -21.24 36.19 -23.97
CA ILE A 151 -20.89 35.82 -22.59
C ILE A 151 -19.57 36.47 -22.17
N PRO A 152 -19.35 36.66 -20.86
CA PRO A 152 -18.05 37.05 -20.34
C PRO A 152 -16.96 36.03 -20.71
N ALA A 153 -15.71 36.46 -20.65
CA ALA A 153 -14.58 35.57 -20.87
C ALA A 153 -14.51 34.44 -19.82
N LEU A 154 -14.02 33.29 -20.26
CA LEU A 154 -13.92 32.06 -19.49
C LEU A 154 -12.48 31.78 -19.11
N HIS A 155 -12.29 31.08 -18.00
CA HIS A 155 -10.99 30.48 -17.72
C HIS A 155 -10.70 29.36 -18.72
N SER A 156 -9.42 29.10 -18.99
CA SER A 156 -9.01 28.13 -20.02
C SER A 156 -9.42 26.67 -19.76
N HIS A 157 -9.87 26.36 -18.54
CA HIS A 157 -10.35 25.05 -18.11
C HIS A 157 -11.89 24.94 -18.06
N GLU A 158 -12.61 26.03 -18.34
CA GLU A 158 -14.07 26.10 -18.25
C GLU A 158 -14.76 25.84 -19.58
N LEU A 159 -15.98 25.33 -19.51
CA LEU A 159 -16.85 25.01 -20.64
C LEU A 159 -18.17 25.81 -20.54
N PRO A 160 -18.56 26.60 -21.56
CA PRO A 160 -19.78 27.41 -21.49
C PRO A 160 -21.06 26.61 -21.70
N VAL A 161 -22.09 26.99 -20.94
CA VAL A 161 -23.47 26.58 -21.17
C VAL A 161 -24.42 27.78 -21.02
N VAL A 162 -25.16 28.13 -22.07
CA VAL A 162 -26.11 29.25 -22.08
C VAL A 162 -27.23 29.02 -23.09
N GLY A 163 -28.48 29.11 -22.65
CA GLY A 163 -29.66 28.93 -23.51
C GLY A 163 -29.60 27.63 -24.32
N LEU A 164 -29.52 27.75 -25.65
CA LEU A 164 -29.38 26.62 -26.57
C LEU A 164 -27.94 26.12 -26.75
N TRP A 165 -26.94 26.92 -26.38
CA TRP A 165 -25.54 26.53 -26.48
C TRP A 165 -25.14 25.70 -25.27
N VAL A 166 -24.79 24.44 -25.50
CA VAL A 166 -24.09 23.59 -24.54
C VAL A 166 -22.78 23.19 -25.20
N ASP A 167 -21.63 23.54 -24.62
CA ASP A 167 -20.33 23.15 -25.18
C ASP A 167 -20.33 21.64 -25.47
N PRO A 168 -19.97 21.18 -26.69
CA PRO A 168 -19.98 19.75 -27.05
C PRO A 168 -19.17 18.84 -26.14
N ARG A 169 -18.24 19.41 -25.36
CA ARG A 169 -17.44 18.69 -24.38
C ARG A 169 -18.18 18.49 -23.06
N VAL A 170 -19.27 19.20 -22.78
CA VAL A 170 -20.14 18.94 -21.63
C VAL A 170 -21.04 17.75 -21.97
N VAL A 171 -20.69 16.58 -21.44
CA VAL A 171 -21.35 15.32 -21.77
C VAL A 171 -21.77 14.56 -20.51
N PRO A 172 -22.93 13.89 -20.51
CA PRO A 172 -23.35 13.08 -19.38
C PRO A 172 -22.34 11.99 -19.00
N GLY A 173 -22.35 11.63 -17.72
CA GLY A 173 -21.52 10.66 -17.03
C GLY A 173 -20.22 11.20 -16.46
N PHE A 174 -19.84 12.45 -16.74
CA PHE A 174 -18.68 13.08 -16.13
C PHE A 174 -19.09 14.04 -15.01
N ARG A 175 -18.17 14.30 -14.08
CA ARG A 175 -18.40 15.21 -12.95
C ARG A 175 -18.00 16.62 -13.31
N TYR A 176 -18.84 17.58 -12.94
CA TYR A 176 -18.58 18.99 -13.17
C TYR A 176 -18.87 19.81 -11.92
N ARG A 177 -18.01 20.79 -11.65
CA ARG A 177 -18.39 21.95 -10.83
C ARG A 177 -19.03 22.99 -11.73
N VAL A 178 -20.06 23.65 -11.24
CA VAL A 178 -20.80 24.63 -12.04
C VAL A 178 -20.79 25.95 -11.29
N ARG A 179 -20.45 27.03 -11.97
CA ARG A 179 -20.62 28.39 -11.43
C ARG A 179 -21.38 29.28 -12.41
N PRO A 180 -22.15 30.27 -11.94
CA PRO A 180 -22.70 31.30 -12.80
C PRO A 180 -21.61 32.20 -13.40
N LEU A 181 -21.85 32.71 -14.61
CA LEU A 181 -20.94 33.64 -15.29
C LEU A 181 -21.14 35.11 -14.87
N ASP A 182 -22.28 35.42 -14.26
CA ASP A 182 -22.67 36.76 -13.79
C ASP A 182 -22.15 37.12 -12.39
N ASP A 183 -21.68 36.12 -11.63
CA ASP A 183 -21.28 36.33 -10.25
C ASP A 183 -19.84 36.87 -10.14
N LYS A 184 -19.72 38.16 -9.81
CA LYS A 184 -18.44 38.81 -9.46
C LYS A 184 -17.71 38.12 -8.30
N ARG A 185 -18.39 37.29 -7.49
CA ARG A 185 -17.82 36.51 -6.38
C ARG A 185 -17.56 35.04 -6.73
N GLY A 186 -17.92 34.58 -7.93
CA GLY A 186 -17.54 33.27 -8.47
C GLY A 186 -18.00 32.06 -7.65
N ARG A 187 -19.14 32.12 -6.93
CA ARG A 187 -19.56 30.99 -6.10
C ARG A 187 -20.10 29.85 -6.97
N HIS A 188 -19.54 28.67 -6.75
CA HIS A 188 -20.03 27.45 -7.35
C HIS A 188 -21.41 27.06 -6.79
N LEU A 189 -22.27 26.56 -7.68
CA LEU A 189 -23.55 25.93 -7.35
C LEU A 189 -23.31 24.61 -6.57
N PHE A 190 -24.39 24.04 -6.03
CA PHE A 190 -24.37 22.75 -5.32
C PHE A 190 -23.39 22.67 -4.13
N GLY A 191 -23.10 23.81 -3.51
CA GLY A 191 -22.14 23.92 -2.41
C GLY A 191 -20.68 23.73 -2.86
N GLY A 192 -20.38 23.96 -4.14
CA GLY A 192 -19.03 23.80 -4.68
C GLY A 192 -18.62 22.36 -5.00
N ARG A 193 -19.54 21.41 -4.85
CA ARG A 193 -19.28 20.00 -5.16
C ARG A 193 -19.29 19.77 -6.67
N ALA A 194 -18.39 18.91 -7.13
CA ALA A 194 -18.48 18.37 -8.48
C ALA A 194 -19.48 17.21 -8.49
N LEU A 195 -20.52 17.31 -9.32
CA LEU A 195 -21.55 16.30 -9.43
C LEU A 195 -21.53 15.65 -10.82
N THR A 196 -21.81 14.35 -10.89
CA THR A 196 -21.97 13.63 -12.16
C THR A 196 -23.17 14.18 -12.92
N LEU A 197 -22.96 14.70 -14.13
CA LEU A 197 -24.05 15.10 -15.03
C LEU A 197 -24.76 13.85 -15.56
N GLN A 198 -26.03 13.64 -15.24
CA GLN A 198 -26.77 12.45 -15.65
C GLN A 198 -27.44 12.61 -17.02
N SER A 199 -27.97 13.79 -17.31
CA SER A 199 -28.66 14.04 -18.56
C SER A 199 -28.68 15.52 -18.96
N ILE A 200 -28.83 15.73 -20.26
CA ILE A 200 -29.07 17.04 -20.89
C ILE A 200 -30.41 16.92 -21.62
N GLY A 201 -31.40 17.67 -21.16
CA GLY A 201 -32.74 17.71 -21.73
C GLY A 201 -32.76 18.30 -23.15
N ARG A 202 -33.86 18.04 -23.86
CA ARG A 202 -34.16 18.65 -25.17
C ARG A 202 -35.10 19.84 -25.01
N GLY A 203 -35.08 20.77 -25.95
CA GLY A 203 -35.99 21.92 -25.98
C GLY A 203 -35.27 23.26 -26.16
N TYR A 204 -36.03 24.36 -26.06
CA TYR A 204 -35.51 25.73 -26.17
C TYR A 204 -34.66 26.16 -24.97
N SER A 205 -34.83 25.45 -23.85
CA SER A 205 -33.91 25.46 -22.71
C SER A 205 -33.51 24.03 -22.37
N ARG A 206 -32.27 23.83 -21.96
CA ARG A 206 -31.69 22.53 -21.66
C ARG A 206 -31.70 22.31 -20.16
N ARG A 207 -32.52 21.35 -19.72
CA ARG A 207 -32.47 20.87 -18.34
C ARG A 207 -31.21 20.03 -18.14
N LEU A 208 -30.28 20.50 -17.33
CA LEU A 208 -29.07 19.80 -16.94
C LEU A 208 -29.34 19.15 -15.59
N THR A 209 -29.38 17.82 -15.57
CA THR A 209 -29.70 17.05 -14.35
C THR A 209 -28.45 16.34 -13.86
N PHE A 210 -28.10 16.54 -12.60
CA PHE A 210 -26.94 15.95 -11.93
C PHE A 210 -27.36 14.84 -10.96
N GLU A 211 -26.37 14.07 -10.50
CA GLU A 211 -26.61 13.01 -9.53
C GLU A 211 -27.26 13.53 -8.24
N PRO A 212 -28.22 12.78 -7.66
CA PRO A 212 -28.89 13.16 -6.43
C PRO A 212 -27.95 13.10 -5.23
N ASN A 213 -28.33 13.78 -4.15
CA ASN A 213 -27.65 13.59 -2.87
C ASN A 213 -27.90 12.17 -2.35
N PRO A 214 -27.01 11.64 -1.49
CA PRO A 214 -27.25 10.36 -0.82
C PRO A 214 -28.61 10.35 -0.11
N GLY A 215 -29.45 9.37 -0.43
CA GLY A 215 -30.80 9.23 0.15
C GLY A 215 -31.90 10.07 -0.50
N SER A 216 -31.59 10.93 -1.48
CA SER A 216 -32.59 11.81 -2.14
C SER A 216 -32.88 11.41 -3.60
N LEU A 217 -32.90 10.11 -3.89
CA LEU A 217 -33.06 9.62 -5.28
C LEU A 217 -34.39 10.06 -5.91
N ASN A 218 -35.47 10.06 -5.12
CA ASN A 218 -36.81 10.43 -5.58
C ASN A 218 -37.06 11.95 -5.57
N ASP A 219 -36.30 12.69 -4.75
CA ASP A 219 -36.44 14.14 -4.56
C ASP A 219 -35.13 14.85 -4.96
N ASN A 220 -34.74 14.69 -6.22
CA ASN A 220 -33.49 15.25 -6.74
C ASN A 220 -33.63 16.73 -7.10
N GLU A 221 -33.08 17.60 -6.25
CA GLU A 221 -33.01 19.04 -6.49
C GLU A 221 -31.78 19.46 -7.31
N ASN A 222 -30.86 18.54 -7.63
CA ASN A 222 -29.62 18.85 -8.35
C ASN A 222 -29.88 18.95 -9.87
N TYR A 223 -30.66 19.93 -10.30
CA TYR A 223 -30.85 20.26 -11.70
C TYR A 223 -30.90 21.77 -11.91
N LEU A 224 -30.63 22.20 -13.14
CA LEU A 224 -30.75 23.59 -13.55
C LEU A 224 -31.10 23.68 -15.04
N TRP A 225 -31.55 24.85 -15.46
CA TRP A 225 -31.83 25.13 -16.87
C TRP A 225 -30.73 26.02 -17.45
N SER A 226 -30.29 25.73 -18.68
CA SER A 226 -29.21 26.47 -19.35
C SER A 226 -29.53 27.96 -19.58
N ASP A 227 -30.80 28.36 -19.52
CA ASP A 227 -31.26 29.75 -19.62
C ASP A 227 -31.62 30.39 -18.26
N SER A 228 -31.43 29.67 -17.15
CA SER A 228 -31.72 30.20 -15.79
C SER A 228 -30.89 31.46 -15.47
N ARG A 229 -29.80 31.68 -16.22
CA ARG A 229 -28.86 32.79 -16.04
C ARG A 229 -28.66 33.48 -17.40
N PRO A 230 -28.90 34.81 -17.50
CA PRO A 230 -28.74 35.53 -18.76
C PRO A 230 -27.34 35.44 -19.37
N GLN A 231 -26.31 35.41 -18.52
CA GLN A 231 -24.90 35.35 -18.95
C GLN A 231 -24.37 33.91 -19.06
N GLY A 232 -25.20 32.91 -18.73
CA GLY A 232 -24.83 31.50 -18.77
C GLY A 232 -24.11 30.97 -17.54
N LEU A 233 -23.56 29.78 -17.70
CA LEU A 233 -22.90 28.96 -16.70
C LEU A 233 -21.54 28.49 -17.22
N ALA A 234 -20.55 28.42 -16.33
CA ALA A 234 -19.26 27.80 -16.59
C ALA A 234 -19.20 26.43 -15.90
N PHE A 235 -18.84 25.41 -16.68
CA PHE A 235 -18.64 24.04 -16.23
C PHE A 235 -17.15 23.73 -16.13
N GLU A 236 -16.71 23.28 -14.96
CA GLU A 236 -15.33 22.83 -14.72
C GLU A 236 -15.33 21.31 -14.55
N LEU A 237 -14.55 20.60 -15.35
CA LEU A 237 -14.45 19.14 -15.28
C LEU A 237 -13.68 18.70 -14.03
N GLU A 238 -14.18 17.69 -13.31
CA GLU A 238 -13.47 17.06 -12.18
C GLU A 238 -13.30 15.56 -12.43
N ALA A 239 -12.16 15.17 -13.00
CA ALA A 239 -11.86 13.77 -13.28
C ALA A 239 -11.47 13.01 -12.00
N ILE A 240 -10.59 13.60 -11.18
CA ILE A 240 -10.16 13.07 -9.88
C ILE A 240 -10.56 13.99 -8.71
N SER A 241 -10.67 13.44 -7.50
CA SER A 241 -11.04 14.16 -6.28
C SER A 241 -10.13 13.79 -5.11
N PRO A 242 -10.05 14.63 -4.07
CA PRO A 242 -9.46 14.24 -2.79
C PRO A 242 -10.06 12.92 -2.26
N GLY A 243 -9.21 12.03 -1.76
CA GLY A 243 -9.54 10.69 -1.31
C GLY A 243 -9.44 9.61 -2.40
N ASP A 244 -9.31 9.97 -3.68
CA ASP A 244 -9.05 8.98 -4.74
C ASP A 244 -7.68 8.32 -4.51
N LYS A 245 -7.65 6.99 -4.60
CA LYS A 245 -6.45 6.17 -4.35
C LYS A 245 -5.98 5.47 -5.61
N PHE A 246 -4.67 5.35 -5.74
CA PHE A 246 -4.00 4.81 -6.91
C PHE A 246 -2.82 3.92 -6.51
N THR A 247 -2.52 2.97 -7.37
CA THR A 247 -1.29 2.16 -7.37
C THR A 247 -0.32 2.79 -8.36
N LEU A 248 0.90 3.06 -7.92
CA LEU A 248 1.97 3.64 -8.71
C LEU A 248 2.73 2.54 -9.43
N GLN A 249 2.81 2.62 -10.75
CA GLN A 249 3.64 1.77 -11.60
C GLN A 249 4.74 2.60 -12.22
N ASP A 250 5.96 2.06 -12.21
CA ASP A 250 7.10 2.65 -12.92
C ASP A 250 6.99 2.44 -14.44
N VAL A 251 8.03 2.87 -15.18
CA VAL A 251 8.10 2.76 -16.64
C VAL A 251 8.14 1.30 -17.12
N ASN A 252 8.53 0.36 -16.26
CA ASN A 252 8.57 -1.08 -16.53
C ASN A 252 7.28 -1.80 -16.12
N HIS A 253 6.24 -1.05 -15.71
CA HIS A 253 5.00 -1.58 -15.15
C HIS A 253 5.17 -2.34 -13.82
N VAL A 254 6.28 -2.11 -13.11
CA VAL A 254 6.51 -2.65 -11.77
C VAL A 254 5.86 -1.71 -10.75
N ILE A 255 5.21 -2.29 -9.75
CA ILE A 255 4.49 -1.53 -8.74
C ILE A 255 5.49 -0.93 -7.74
N ALA A 256 5.60 0.39 -7.77
CA ALA A 256 6.55 1.16 -6.97
C ALA A 256 5.96 1.67 -5.65
N GLY A 257 4.63 1.75 -5.55
CA GLY A 257 3.98 2.29 -4.35
C GLY A 257 2.49 2.55 -4.51
N THR A 258 1.94 3.35 -3.60
CA THR A 258 0.55 3.84 -3.64
C THR A 258 0.50 5.35 -3.51
N ALA A 259 -0.56 5.95 -4.03
CA ALA A 259 -0.82 7.39 -3.95
C ALA A 259 -2.28 7.65 -3.59
N GLU A 260 -2.52 8.55 -2.63
CA GLU A 260 -3.85 9.07 -2.30
C GLU A 260 -3.88 10.57 -2.59
N ILE A 261 -4.88 11.03 -3.36
CA ILE A 261 -5.07 12.46 -3.62
C ILE A 261 -5.48 13.14 -2.32
N VAL A 262 -4.67 14.08 -1.85
CA VAL A 262 -4.99 14.88 -0.64
C VAL A 262 -5.68 16.17 -1.04
N GLN A 263 -5.19 16.83 -2.09
CA GLN A 263 -5.67 18.13 -2.52
C GLN A 263 -5.44 18.34 -4.01
N ILE A 264 -6.38 19.00 -4.69
CA ILE A 264 -6.20 19.47 -6.07
C ILE A 264 -5.53 20.85 -6.02
N GLN A 265 -4.39 21.02 -6.69
CA GLN A 265 -3.61 22.26 -6.66
C GLN A 265 -4.00 23.25 -7.76
N ARG A 266 -4.49 22.75 -8.90
CA ARG A 266 -4.92 23.57 -10.03
C ARG A 266 -6.21 23.00 -10.63
N PRO A 267 -7.05 23.84 -11.27
CA PRO A 267 -8.21 23.35 -12.02
C PRO A 267 -7.80 22.30 -13.05
N GLN A 268 -8.65 21.29 -13.23
CA GLN A 268 -8.38 20.19 -14.14
C GLN A 268 -8.78 20.58 -15.56
N LYS A 269 -7.83 20.51 -16.49
CA LYS A 269 -8.02 21.01 -17.86
C LYS A 269 -8.22 19.85 -18.83
N GLU A 270 -9.36 19.84 -19.51
CA GLU A 270 -9.59 18.89 -20.61
C GLU A 270 -8.65 19.22 -21.77
N ILE A 271 -7.79 18.25 -22.13
CA ILE A 271 -6.86 18.36 -23.26
C ILE A 271 -7.33 17.59 -24.49
N ASN A 272 -8.16 16.55 -24.30
CA ASN A 272 -8.69 15.76 -25.40
C ASN A 272 -10.07 15.18 -25.06
N HIS A 273 -10.91 15.05 -26.09
CA HIS A 273 -12.22 14.42 -26.07
C HIS A 273 -12.34 13.50 -27.27
N LYS A 274 -12.62 12.21 -27.04
CA LYS A 274 -12.87 11.27 -28.12
C LYS A 274 -14.08 10.39 -27.86
N VAL A 275 -14.96 10.29 -28.85
CA VAL A 275 -15.99 9.24 -28.89
C VAL A 275 -15.39 8.04 -29.63
N LEU A 276 -15.30 6.90 -28.95
CA LEU A 276 -14.74 5.67 -29.48
C LEU A 276 -15.75 4.92 -30.36
N ARG A 277 -15.27 4.02 -31.21
CA ARG A 277 -16.11 3.22 -32.14
C ARG A 277 -17.19 2.41 -31.42
N ASN A 278 -16.92 1.96 -30.20
CA ASN A 278 -17.87 1.23 -29.36
C ASN A 278 -18.94 2.14 -28.70
N GLY A 279 -18.91 3.46 -28.98
CA GLY A 279 -19.82 4.46 -28.42
C GLY A 279 -19.43 4.95 -27.02
N SER A 280 -18.29 4.51 -26.48
CA SER A 280 -17.75 5.02 -25.22
C SER A 280 -17.15 6.41 -25.42
N VAL A 281 -17.15 7.23 -24.38
CA VAL A 281 -16.56 8.58 -24.41
C VAL A 281 -15.32 8.59 -23.53
N GLN A 282 -14.19 9.00 -24.09
CA GLN A 282 -12.92 9.14 -23.39
C GLN A 282 -12.57 10.62 -23.29
N LYS A 283 -12.17 11.06 -22.09
CA LYS A 283 -11.60 12.37 -21.84
C LYS A 283 -10.19 12.23 -21.30
N SER A 284 -9.28 13.03 -21.84
CA SER A 284 -7.93 13.20 -21.31
C SER A 284 -7.87 14.54 -20.60
N VAL A 285 -7.44 14.52 -19.33
CA VAL A 285 -7.53 15.68 -18.44
C VAL A 285 -6.20 15.89 -17.74
N GLN A 286 -5.62 17.07 -17.91
CA GLN A 286 -4.40 17.46 -17.22
C GLN A 286 -4.69 17.79 -15.76
N ILE A 287 -3.87 17.25 -14.86
CA ILE A 287 -4.01 17.43 -13.41
C ILE A 287 -2.74 17.92 -12.74
N HIS A 288 -2.93 18.63 -11.62
CA HIS A 288 -1.92 18.95 -10.64
C HIS A 288 -2.52 18.80 -9.25
N ALA A 289 -1.98 17.88 -8.45
CA ALA A 289 -2.51 17.53 -7.13
C ALA A 289 -1.38 17.33 -6.13
N LEU A 290 -1.68 17.48 -4.83
CA LEU A 290 -0.87 16.94 -3.75
C LEU A 290 -1.36 15.53 -3.44
N CYS A 291 -0.42 14.59 -3.38
CA CYS A 291 -0.70 13.21 -3.07
C CYS A 291 0.11 12.75 -1.86
N LYS A 292 -0.52 11.98 -0.98
CA LYS A 292 0.18 11.18 0.03
C LYS A 292 0.68 9.92 -0.67
N VAL A 293 1.99 9.79 -0.83
CA VAL A 293 2.65 8.71 -1.55
C VAL A 293 3.38 7.80 -0.57
N GLU A 294 3.12 6.50 -0.66
CA GLU A 294 3.84 5.45 0.06
C GLU A 294 4.65 4.63 -0.93
N TRP A 295 5.98 4.72 -0.85
CA TRP A 295 6.90 3.94 -1.68
C TRP A 295 7.16 2.57 -1.07
N PHE A 296 7.18 1.54 -1.90
CA PHE A 296 7.38 0.17 -1.44
C PHE A 296 8.86 -0.19 -1.23
N ASP A 297 9.76 0.33 -2.07
CA ASP A 297 11.19 -0.01 -2.01
C ASP A 297 11.95 0.66 -0.86
N ASP A 298 11.52 1.84 -0.42
CA ASP A 298 12.33 2.68 0.47
C ASP A 298 11.98 2.51 1.97
N GLY A 299 10.93 1.74 2.31
CA GLY A 299 10.46 1.57 3.69
C GLY A 299 10.09 2.90 4.38
N GLN A 300 10.00 3.99 3.62
CA GLN A 300 9.78 5.33 4.11
C GLN A 300 8.32 5.52 4.50
N SER A 301 8.10 6.31 5.54
CA SER A 301 6.75 6.76 5.90
C SER A 301 6.11 7.49 4.71
N PRO A 302 4.78 7.43 4.57
CA PRO A 302 4.10 8.12 3.48
C PRO A 302 4.45 9.61 3.45
N VAL A 303 4.84 10.13 2.29
CA VAL A 303 5.24 11.53 2.10
C VAL A 303 4.20 12.25 1.25
N VAL A 304 3.85 13.48 1.63
CA VAL A 304 2.98 14.33 0.80
C VAL A 304 3.83 15.05 -0.24
N VAL A 305 3.57 14.78 -1.51
CA VAL A 305 4.34 15.31 -2.64
C VAL A 305 3.43 15.79 -3.77
N PRO A 306 3.87 16.77 -4.59
CA PRO A 306 3.13 17.14 -5.79
C PRO A 306 3.15 16.02 -6.82
N VAL A 307 2.01 15.81 -7.48
CA VAL A 307 1.82 14.88 -8.59
C VAL A 307 1.12 15.61 -9.73
N SER A 308 1.68 15.49 -10.93
CA SER A 308 1.07 15.99 -12.16
C SER A 308 1.03 14.90 -13.22
N GLY A 309 0.03 14.91 -14.09
CA GLY A 309 -0.09 13.92 -15.16
C GLY A 309 -1.35 14.15 -15.99
N VAL A 310 -1.65 13.16 -16.85
CA VAL A 310 -2.86 13.16 -17.67
C VAL A 310 -3.77 12.02 -17.23
N VAL A 311 -4.92 12.37 -16.67
CA VAL A 311 -5.99 11.43 -16.33
C VAL A 311 -6.69 11.02 -17.62
N VAL A 312 -6.88 9.72 -17.79
CA VAL A 312 -7.74 9.15 -18.82
C VAL A 312 -9.01 8.64 -18.15
N ALA A 313 -10.12 9.31 -18.42
CA ALA A 313 -11.44 8.96 -17.89
C ALA A 313 -12.35 8.47 -19.01
N VAL A 314 -12.99 7.31 -18.82
CA VAL A 314 -13.81 6.65 -19.82
C VAL A 314 -15.21 6.42 -19.29
N ARG A 315 -16.21 6.84 -20.07
CA ARG A 315 -17.61 6.44 -19.88
C ARG A 315 -17.98 5.43 -20.95
N ALA A 316 -18.19 4.18 -20.53
CA ALA A 316 -18.67 3.13 -21.43
C ALA A 316 -20.08 3.47 -21.98
N LYS A 317 -20.42 2.94 -23.15
CA LYS A 317 -21.76 3.09 -23.73
C LYS A 317 -22.81 2.53 -22.74
N GLY A 318 -23.82 3.34 -22.40
CA GLY A 318 -24.86 2.98 -21.44
C GLY A 318 -24.45 3.10 -19.96
N ALA A 319 -23.18 3.33 -19.65
CA ALA A 319 -22.75 3.62 -18.28
C ALA A 319 -23.23 5.00 -17.84
N GLN A 320 -23.72 5.06 -16.60
CA GLN A 320 -24.21 6.29 -15.96
C GLN A 320 -23.09 7.22 -15.51
N ARG A 321 -21.88 6.68 -15.30
CA ARG A 321 -20.73 7.44 -14.80
C ARG A 321 -19.45 7.01 -15.52
N ALA A 322 -18.56 7.96 -15.73
CA ALA A 322 -17.20 7.75 -16.20
C ALA A 322 -16.34 7.24 -15.06
N VAL A 323 -15.42 6.32 -15.38
CA VAL A 323 -14.41 5.83 -14.47
C VAL A 323 -13.05 6.34 -14.93
N VAL A 324 -12.17 6.64 -13.97
CA VAL A 324 -10.76 6.83 -14.29
C VAL A 324 -10.19 5.48 -14.66
N GLU A 325 -9.47 5.39 -15.77
CA GLU A 325 -8.80 4.16 -16.21
C GLU A 325 -7.34 4.16 -15.73
N HIS A 326 -6.65 5.29 -15.91
CA HIS A 326 -5.29 5.51 -15.46
C HIS A 326 -4.93 7.01 -15.46
N VAL A 327 -3.88 7.37 -14.74
CA VAL A 327 -3.14 8.63 -14.94
C VAL A 327 -1.80 8.29 -15.55
N ILE A 328 -1.55 8.78 -16.76
CA ILE A 328 -0.32 8.51 -17.52
C ILE A 328 0.64 9.70 -17.47
N ASN A 329 1.91 9.42 -17.78
CA ASN A 329 2.99 10.39 -17.77
C ASN A 329 3.06 11.16 -16.44
N ALA A 330 2.77 10.44 -15.35
CA ALA A 330 2.73 11.05 -14.04
C ALA A 330 4.15 11.36 -13.57
N CYS A 331 4.31 12.55 -13.02
CA CYS A 331 5.52 13.02 -12.35
C CYS A 331 5.22 13.09 -10.86
N VAL A 332 6.04 12.45 -10.03
CA VAL A 332 5.85 12.38 -8.58
C VAL A 332 7.03 13.05 -7.88
N GLY A 333 6.76 14.10 -7.09
CA GLY A 333 7.77 14.84 -6.33
C GLY A 333 8.45 15.98 -7.08
N VAL A 334 9.29 16.72 -6.34
CA VAL A 334 10.03 17.91 -6.82
C VAL A 334 11.22 17.50 -7.69
N HIS A 335 11.94 16.44 -7.29
CA HIS A 335 12.86 15.73 -8.17
C HIS A 335 12.05 14.72 -8.98
N GLN A 336 11.71 15.12 -10.20
CA GLN A 336 10.69 14.48 -11.02
C GLN A 336 11.07 13.04 -11.36
N ARG A 337 10.67 12.07 -10.53
CA ARG A 337 10.53 10.69 -10.99
C ARG A 337 9.38 10.73 -12.00
N ARG A 338 9.73 10.71 -13.30
CA ARG A 338 8.80 10.84 -14.44
C ARG A 338 8.40 9.47 -14.98
N GLY A 339 7.31 9.46 -15.75
CA GLY A 339 6.88 8.28 -16.51
C GLY A 339 6.08 7.28 -15.70
N PHE A 340 5.57 7.66 -14.53
CA PHE A 340 4.71 6.78 -13.75
C PHE A 340 3.34 6.64 -14.41
N THR A 341 2.75 5.46 -14.23
CA THR A 341 1.33 5.22 -14.49
C THR A 341 0.63 4.97 -13.16
N LEU A 342 -0.43 5.73 -12.88
CA LEU A 342 -1.26 5.51 -11.70
C LEU A 342 -2.51 4.76 -12.13
N THR A 343 -2.71 3.57 -11.58
CA THR A 343 -3.92 2.77 -11.79
C THR A 343 -4.86 2.96 -10.60
N PRO A 344 -6.16 3.20 -10.81
CA PRO A 344 -7.12 3.36 -9.71
C PRO A 344 -7.14 2.16 -8.75
N GLY A 345 -7.31 2.45 -7.47
CA GLY A 345 -7.32 1.47 -6.39
C GLY A 345 -5.93 1.19 -5.80
N VAL A 346 -5.92 0.52 -4.64
CA VAL A 346 -4.69 0.10 -3.95
C VAL A 346 -4.55 -1.40 -4.07
N ASN A 347 -3.52 -1.86 -4.78
CA ASN A 347 -3.18 -3.28 -4.83
C ASN A 347 -2.11 -3.63 -3.77
N ALA A 348 -2.54 -3.81 -2.51
CA ALA A 348 -1.63 -4.17 -1.42
C ALA A 348 -0.96 -5.55 -1.62
N GLN A 349 -1.58 -6.47 -2.38
CA GLN A 349 -1.02 -7.81 -2.64
C GLN A 349 0.23 -7.80 -3.53
N SER A 350 0.48 -6.69 -4.21
CA SER A 350 1.65 -6.48 -5.05
C SER A 350 2.77 -5.72 -4.36
N ARG A 351 2.65 -5.48 -3.05
CA ARG A 351 3.68 -4.84 -2.25
C ARG A 351 4.98 -5.64 -2.35
N GLN A 352 5.98 -5.06 -2.99
CA GLN A 352 7.33 -5.59 -3.05
C GLN A 352 8.17 -4.90 -1.98
N ILE A 353 8.85 -5.67 -1.14
CA ILE A 353 9.83 -5.12 -0.22
C ILE A 353 11.21 -5.65 -0.59
N THR A 354 12.21 -4.78 -0.51
CA THR A 354 13.61 -5.17 -0.63
C THR A 354 14.21 -5.30 0.76
N VAL A 355 14.84 -6.43 1.05
CA VAL A 355 15.59 -6.67 2.30
C VAL A 355 17.03 -7.03 1.99
N ARG A 356 17.96 -6.63 2.86
CA ARG A 356 19.38 -6.90 2.67
C ARG A 356 19.97 -7.54 3.91
N GLY A 357 20.76 -8.60 3.73
CA GLY A 357 21.44 -9.24 4.85
C GLY A 357 22.45 -8.32 5.54
N GLU A 358 23.05 -7.36 4.82
CA GLU A 358 23.96 -6.37 5.39
C GLU A 358 23.30 -5.51 6.49
N ASP A 359 22.01 -5.18 6.35
CA ASP A 359 21.25 -4.36 7.29
C ASP A 359 21.09 -5.03 8.66
N ILE A 360 21.24 -6.37 8.71
CA ILE A 360 21.11 -7.19 9.92
C ILE A 360 22.43 -7.81 10.35
N GLY A 361 23.55 -7.43 9.71
CA GLY A 361 24.88 -7.98 9.98
C GLY A 361 25.07 -9.43 9.50
N ASP A 362 24.30 -9.88 8.51
CA ASP A 362 24.43 -11.18 7.85
C ASP A 362 25.12 -11.04 6.48
N VAL A 363 25.20 -12.13 5.71
CA VAL A 363 25.74 -12.16 4.34
C VAL A 363 25.07 -11.06 3.51
N PRO A 364 25.82 -10.23 2.74
CA PRO A 364 25.30 -9.07 2.01
C PRO A 364 24.52 -9.46 0.74
N ALA A 365 23.59 -10.40 0.88
CA ALA A 365 22.63 -10.76 -0.14
C ALA A 365 21.44 -9.79 -0.10
N ARG A 366 20.93 -9.43 -1.28
CA ARG A 366 19.74 -8.61 -1.47
C ARG A 366 18.61 -9.50 -1.97
N TYR A 367 17.47 -9.43 -1.32
CA TYR A 367 16.27 -10.17 -1.69
C TYR A 367 15.10 -9.22 -1.91
N SER A 368 14.18 -9.63 -2.76
CA SER A 368 12.90 -8.94 -2.97
C SER A 368 11.77 -9.91 -2.70
N ILE A 369 10.84 -9.51 -1.83
CA ILE A 369 9.67 -10.29 -1.44
C ILE A 369 8.43 -9.54 -1.89
N THR A 370 7.50 -10.23 -2.56
CA THR A 370 6.23 -9.64 -3.01
C THR A 370 5.05 -10.28 -2.29
N GLY A 371 4.07 -9.47 -1.90
CA GLY A 371 2.81 -9.95 -1.32
C GLY A 371 2.89 -10.30 0.17
N LEU A 372 3.72 -9.58 0.93
CA LEU A 372 3.66 -9.53 2.38
C LEU A 372 2.60 -8.54 2.86
N GLU A 373 1.89 -8.92 3.92
CA GLU A 373 0.95 -8.01 4.58
C GLU A 373 1.71 -7.04 5.49
N ALA A 374 1.12 -5.88 5.76
CA ALA A 374 1.80 -4.81 6.52
C ALA A 374 2.15 -5.17 7.97
N TYR A 375 1.48 -6.17 8.54
CA TYR A 375 1.70 -6.66 9.90
C TYR A 375 2.72 -7.82 9.96
N GLU A 376 3.27 -8.25 8.83
CA GLU A 376 4.18 -9.41 8.75
C GLU A 376 5.64 -8.99 8.69
N HIS A 377 6.48 -9.80 9.32
CA HIS A 377 7.93 -9.67 9.25
C HIS A 377 8.52 -10.60 8.18
N PRO A 378 9.43 -10.10 7.32
CA PRO A 378 10.00 -10.89 6.24
C PRO A 378 11.03 -11.93 6.65
N VAL A 379 10.99 -13.07 5.96
CA VAL A 379 12.02 -14.10 5.97
C VAL A 379 12.25 -14.61 4.55
N ILE A 380 13.50 -14.60 4.08
CA ILE A 380 13.88 -15.13 2.76
C ILE A 380 15.38 -15.41 2.72
N GLY A 381 15.80 -16.58 2.21
CA GLY A 381 17.22 -16.90 2.03
C GLY A 381 18.00 -16.75 3.33
N THR A 382 19.06 -15.95 3.34
CA THR A 382 19.83 -15.62 4.57
C THR A 382 19.16 -14.56 5.45
N TYR A 383 18.14 -13.84 4.97
CA TYR A 383 17.52 -12.76 5.71
C TYR A 383 16.40 -13.27 6.62
N VAL A 384 16.50 -12.97 7.91
CA VAL A 384 15.42 -13.12 8.89
C VAL A 384 15.29 -11.79 9.62
N ASP A 385 14.11 -11.17 9.56
CA ASP A 385 13.87 -9.88 10.21
C ASP A 385 14.28 -9.94 11.71
N PRO A 386 15.05 -8.98 12.25
CA PRO A 386 15.54 -9.01 13.63
C PRO A 386 14.43 -8.97 14.71
N ARG A 387 13.21 -8.61 14.32
CA ARG A 387 12.03 -8.70 15.19
C ARG A 387 11.53 -10.14 15.31
N ILE A 388 11.95 -11.07 14.46
CA ILE A 388 11.61 -12.48 14.61
C ILE A 388 12.56 -13.11 15.62
N THR A 389 12.10 -13.23 16.86
CA THR A 389 12.91 -13.68 18.00
C THR A 389 12.35 -14.97 18.61
N PRO A 390 13.20 -15.97 18.93
CA PRO A 390 12.75 -17.16 19.63
C PRO A 390 12.05 -16.86 20.96
N GLY A 391 11.10 -17.71 21.32
CA GLY A 391 10.28 -17.65 22.53
C GLY A 391 8.91 -17.00 22.33
N PHE A 392 8.67 -16.32 21.21
CA PHE A 392 7.38 -15.69 20.88
C PHE A 392 6.57 -16.55 19.89
N PHE A 393 5.26 -16.32 19.83
CA PHE A 393 4.37 -17.02 18.90
C PHE A 393 4.24 -16.27 17.58
N TYR A 394 4.24 -17.02 16.49
CA TYR A 394 4.05 -16.49 15.15
C TYR A 394 3.07 -17.35 14.35
N ARG A 395 2.26 -16.70 13.52
CA ARG A 395 1.55 -17.36 12.41
C ARG A 395 2.35 -17.11 11.14
N VAL A 396 2.60 -18.16 10.36
CA VAL A 396 3.49 -18.09 9.20
C VAL A 396 2.74 -18.45 7.93
N ARG A 397 3.02 -17.74 6.83
CA ARG A 397 2.57 -18.10 5.49
C ARG A 397 3.65 -17.79 4.44
N PRO A 398 3.63 -18.45 3.27
CA PRO A 398 4.41 -18.01 2.12
C PRO A 398 3.94 -16.64 1.63
N ALA A 399 4.88 -15.77 1.24
CA ALA A 399 4.56 -14.49 0.63
C ALA A 399 3.73 -14.69 -0.66
N GLY A 400 2.79 -13.79 -0.94
CA GLY A 400 1.85 -13.93 -2.05
C GLY A 400 0.77 -15.03 -1.91
N SER A 401 0.91 -15.96 -0.95
CA SER A 401 -0.09 -17.01 -0.68
C SER A 401 -1.00 -16.66 0.49
N ARG A 402 -2.30 -16.94 0.35
CA ARG A 402 -3.26 -16.84 1.47
C ARG A 402 -3.29 -18.08 2.37
N ARG A 403 -2.63 -19.17 1.99
CA ARG A 403 -2.64 -20.42 2.75
C ARG A 403 -1.52 -20.40 3.79
N PRO A 404 -1.83 -20.34 5.09
CA PRO A 404 -0.80 -20.36 6.11
C PRO A 404 -0.19 -21.75 6.26
N LEU A 405 1.06 -21.79 6.71
CA LEU A 405 1.74 -23.00 7.15
C LEU A 405 1.12 -23.51 8.46
N PHE A 406 1.39 -24.76 8.81
CA PHE A 406 0.92 -25.41 10.04
C PHE A 406 -0.60 -25.32 10.25
N GLN A 407 -1.36 -25.37 9.16
CA GLN A 407 -2.83 -25.25 9.18
C GLN A 407 -3.33 -23.92 9.79
N GLY A 408 -2.52 -22.86 9.74
CA GLY A 408 -2.88 -21.56 10.31
C GLY A 408 -2.67 -21.44 11.81
N ARG A 409 -2.17 -22.48 12.48
CA ARG A 409 -1.85 -22.44 13.90
C ARG A 409 -0.72 -21.45 14.16
N SER A 410 -0.85 -20.71 15.26
CA SER A 410 0.21 -19.85 15.77
C SER A 410 1.12 -20.71 16.66
N LEU A 411 2.39 -20.85 16.30
CA LEU A 411 3.33 -21.71 17.02
C LEU A 411 4.43 -20.86 17.65
N ARG A 412 4.93 -21.29 18.81
CA ARG A 412 6.06 -20.67 19.48
C ARG A 412 7.33 -20.96 18.70
N LEU A 413 8.07 -19.93 18.30
CA LEU A 413 9.38 -20.09 17.68
C LEU A 413 10.38 -20.59 18.72
N ALA A 414 10.98 -21.76 18.50
CA ALA A 414 11.93 -22.38 19.43
C ALA A 414 13.37 -21.95 19.11
N SER A 415 13.76 -21.92 17.84
CA SER A 415 15.09 -21.53 17.41
C SER A 415 15.15 -21.10 15.95
N ILE A 416 16.17 -20.31 15.62
CA ILE A 416 16.56 -19.96 14.25
C ILE A 416 18.00 -20.48 14.08
N GLY A 417 18.17 -21.40 13.14
CA GLY A 417 19.47 -21.99 12.82
C GLY A 417 20.41 -20.98 12.16
N MET A 418 21.71 -21.24 12.28
CA MET A 418 22.75 -20.49 11.58
C MET A 418 22.96 -21.03 10.16
N GLY A 419 23.60 -20.25 9.29
CA GLY A 419 23.91 -20.64 7.90
C GLY A 419 23.10 -19.89 6.84
N TYR A 420 23.19 -20.37 5.59
CA TYR A 420 22.59 -19.74 4.40
C TYR A 420 21.08 -19.97 4.32
N GLY A 421 20.65 -21.23 4.29
CA GLY A 421 19.27 -21.59 4.62
C GLY A 421 19.18 -21.72 6.14
N LYS A 422 18.45 -20.83 6.81
CA LYS A 422 18.27 -20.88 8.25
C LYS A 422 17.13 -21.83 8.57
N ARG A 423 17.42 -22.84 9.39
CA ARG A 423 16.38 -23.75 9.90
C ARG A 423 15.54 -23.04 10.95
N ILE A 424 14.29 -22.80 10.65
CA ILE A 424 13.34 -22.16 11.55
C ILE A 424 12.54 -23.26 12.22
N THR A 425 12.70 -23.40 13.52
CA THR A 425 12.11 -24.50 14.31
C THR A 425 11.12 -23.94 15.31
N PHE A 426 9.89 -24.46 15.29
CA PHE A 426 8.84 -24.13 16.23
C PHE A 426 8.73 -25.22 17.30
N ALA A 427 8.05 -24.88 18.40
CA ALA A 427 7.78 -25.82 19.48
C ALA A 427 7.01 -27.05 18.94
N PRO A 428 7.34 -28.25 19.43
CA PRO A 428 6.61 -29.46 19.08
C PRO A 428 5.17 -29.40 19.61
N ASP A 429 4.29 -30.16 18.97
CA ASP A 429 2.96 -30.42 19.52
C ASP A 429 3.08 -31.27 20.79
N SER A 430 2.15 -31.10 21.74
CA SER A 430 2.16 -31.82 23.03
C SER A 430 2.26 -33.33 22.86
N ASP A 431 1.67 -33.84 21.79
CA ASP A 431 1.51 -35.27 21.53
C ASP A 431 2.65 -35.83 20.65
N SER A 432 3.58 -34.97 20.20
CA SER A 432 4.65 -35.34 19.25
C SER A 432 5.96 -34.58 19.55
N LEU A 433 6.51 -34.83 20.74
CA LEU A 433 7.75 -34.19 21.20
C LEU A 433 8.99 -34.63 20.41
N ASN A 434 9.07 -35.91 20.01
CA ASN A 434 10.26 -36.51 19.40
C ASN A 434 10.23 -36.57 17.86
N SER A 435 9.05 -36.38 17.24
CA SER A 435 8.84 -36.48 15.79
C SER A 435 8.14 -35.24 15.23
N SER A 436 8.44 -34.06 15.79
CA SER A 436 7.86 -32.81 15.33
C SER A 436 8.35 -32.44 13.93
N THR A 437 7.40 -32.17 13.05
CA THR A 437 7.60 -31.62 11.71
C THR A 437 7.43 -30.09 11.68
N ASN A 438 7.40 -29.44 12.85
CA ASN A 438 7.17 -28.00 12.97
C ASN A 438 8.45 -27.20 12.67
N PHE A 439 9.07 -27.43 11.51
CA PHE A 439 10.23 -26.68 11.04
C PHE A 439 10.21 -26.52 9.52
N PHE A 440 10.93 -25.51 9.03
CA PHE A 440 11.22 -25.32 7.61
C PHE A 440 12.54 -24.55 7.47
N TRP A 441 12.99 -24.36 6.24
CA TRP A 441 14.16 -23.52 5.94
C TRP A 441 13.70 -22.17 5.37
N SER A 442 14.42 -21.10 5.69
CA SER A 442 14.12 -19.73 5.22
C SER A 442 14.17 -19.56 3.69
N ASP A 443 14.76 -20.52 2.98
CA ASP A 443 14.86 -20.62 1.52
C ASP A 443 13.93 -21.68 0.91
N SER A 444 13.11 -22.38 1.72
CA SER A 444 12.15 -23.37 1.21
C SER A 444 11.06 -22.74 0.34
N HIS A 445 10.87 -21.42 0.43
CA HIS A 445 9.91 -20.67 -0.37
C HIS A 445 10.67 -19.56 -1.14
N PRO A 446 10.77 -19.63 -2.47
CA PRO A 446 11.58 -18.70 -3.26
C PRO A 446 11.07 -17.27 -3.18
N ASP A 447 9.76 -17.08 -3.01
CA ASP A 447 9.14 -15.77 -2.87
C ASP A 447 9.22 -15.21 -1.44
N GLY A 448 9.75 -15.99 -0.49
CA GLY A 448 9.85 -15.61 0.92
C GLY A 448 8.63 -15.99 1.77
N LEU A 449 8.70 -15.63 3.05
CA LEU A 449 7.74 -15.96 4.09
C LEU A 449 7.37 -14.72 4.91
N GLY A 450 6.10 -14.64 5.32
CA GLY A 450 5.58 -13.62 6.23
C GLY A 450 5.32 -14.19 7.61
N PHE A 451 5.85 -13.51 8.63
CA PHE A 451 5.67 -13.85 10.04
C PHE A 451 4.79 -12.83 10.73
N GLU A 452 3.56 -13.22 11.06
CA GLU A 452 2.64 -12.44 11.88
C GLU A 452 2.91 -12.73 13.36
N PRO A 453 3.30 -11.74 14.19
CA PRO A 453 3.45 -11.93 15.63
C PRO A 453 2.09 -12.17 16.30
N ARG A 454 2.01 -13.08 17.27
CA ARG A 454 0.77 -13.40 17.98
C ARG A 454 1.00 -13.33 19.49
N ALA A 455 0.29 -12.43 20.15
CA ALA A 455 0.31 -12.24 21.59
C ALA A 455 -0.91 -12.86 22.28
N VAL A 456 -2.07 -12.78 21.63
CA VAL A 456 -3.37 -13.22 22.19
C VAL A 456 -3.98 -14.32 21.33
N HIS A 457 -4.53 -15.35 21.99
CA HIS A 457 -5.17 -16.51 21.37
C HIS A 457 -6.60 -16.70 21.89
N ALA A 458 -7.45 -17.36 21.11
CA ALA A 458 -8.77 -17.79 21.58
C ALA A 458 -8.63 -18.71 22.80
N GLY A 459 -9.50 -18.51 23.78
CA GLY A 459 -9.49 -19.23 25.06
C GLY A 459 -8.62 -18.60 26.17
N MET A 460 -7.79 -17.61 25.86
CA MET A 460 -7.04 -16.88 26.90
C MET A 460 -8.00 -16.13 27.83
N LYS A 461 -7.68 -16.13 29.13
CA LYS A 461 -8.46 -15.48 30.18
C LYS A 461 -7.68 -14.33 30.80
N PHE A 462 -8.38 -13.29 31.19
CA PHE A 462 -7.83 -12.05 31.72
C PHE A 462 -8.63 -11.57 32.92
N ALA A 463 -7.96 -11.02 33.92
CA ALA A 463 -8.55 -10.12 34.89
C ALA A 463 -8.64 -8.72 34.26
N VAL A 464 -9.81 -8.09 34.35
CA VAL A 464 -10.03 -6.70 33.93
C VAL A 464 -9.74 -5.80 35.11
N MET A 465 -8.72 -4.95 34.99
CA MET A 465 -8.23 -4.09 36.07
C MET A 465 -8.41 -2.61 35.69
N ALA A 466 -8.73 -1.78 36.67
CA ALA A 466 -8.63 -0.31 36.58
C ALA A 466 -7.95 0.21 37.85
N ASP A 467 -6.88 0.99 37.68
CA ASP A 467 -6.12 1.60 38.79
C ASP A 467 -5.72 0.60 39.91
N GLY A 468 -5.47 -0.66 39.53
CA GLY A 468 -5.10 -1.73 40.44
C GLY A 468 -6.26 -2.48 41.10
N GLN A 469 -7.51 -2.05 40.89
CA GLN A 469 -8.71 -2.75 41.35
C GLN A 469 -9.23 -3.72 40.28
N SER A 470 -9.59 -4.94 40.69
CA SER A 470 -10.26 -5.92 39.83
C SER A 470 -11.69 -5.51 39.59
N LEU A 471 -12.09 -5.46 38.33
CA LEU A 471 -13.43 -5.11 37.87
C LEU A 471 -14.20 -6.30 37.31
N GLY A 472 -13.51 -7.41 37.02
CA GLY A 472 -14.11 -8.62 36.48
C GLY A 472 -13.13 -9.45 35.65
N GLU A 473 -13.67 -10.29 34.77
CA GLU A 473 -12.92 -11.23 33.95
C GLU A 473 -13.28 -11.11 32.47
N ALA A 474 -12.33 -11.39 31.60
CA ALA A 474 -12.55 -11.47 30.16
C ALA A 474 -11.95 -12.76 29.60
N THR A 475 -12.70 -13.47 28.76
CA THR A 475 -12.23 -14.63 28.01
C THR A 475 -12.25 -14.32 26.52
N VAL A 476 -11.14 -14.54 25.83
CA VAL A 476 -11.05 -14.30 24.38
C VAL A 476 -11.84 -15.37 23.64
N PHE A 477 -12.91 -14.93 22.97
CA PHE A 477 -13.75 -15.78 22.14
C PHE A 477 -13.14 -15.96 20.74
N ARG A 478 -12.72 -14.87 20.11
CA ARG A 478 -12.11 -14.86 18.76
C ARG A 478 -10.92 -13.93 18.71
N ALA A 479 -9.87 -14.37 18.01
CA ALA A 479 -8.66 -13.61 17.76
C ALA A 479 -8.30 -13.64 16.27
N ASP A 480 -9.29 -13.45 15.39
CA ASP A 480 -9.13 -13.66 13.94
C ASP A 480 -8.43 -12.50 13.24
N ALA A 481 -8.53 -11.28 13.80
CA ALA A 481 -7.84 -10.11 13.28
C ALA A 481 -6.32 -10.32 13.36
N ALA A 482 -5.62 -9.69 12.42
CA ALA A 482 -4.17 -9.70 12.41
C ALA A 482 -3.63 -8.92 13.62
N GLN A 483 -2.52 -9.39 14.17
CA GLN A 483 -1.82 -8.73 15.27
C GLN A 483 -0.53 -8.10 14.73
N GLN A 484 -0.26 -6.86 15.11
CA GLN A 484 0.84 -6.08 14.53
C GLN A 484 1.82 -5.65 15.62
N GLU A 485 3.11 -5.96 15.45
CA GLU A 485 4.15 -5.44 16.33
C GLU A 485 4.39 -3.96 16.06
N VAL A 486 4.20 -3.15 17.11
CA VAL A 486 4.39 -1.69 17.08
C VAL A 486 5.82 -1.33 17.45
N ARG A 487 6.38 -1.99 18.47
CA ARG A 487 7.80 -1.83 18.87
C ARG A 487 8.35 -3.08 19.56
N GLN A 488 9.68 -3.20 19.53
CA GLN A 488 10.47 -4.17 20.29
C GLN A 488 11.57 -3.46 21.06
N GLU A 489 11.79 -3.87 22.30
CA GLU A 489 12.81 -3.34 23.20
C GLU A 489 13.70 -4.44 23.77
N LEU A 490 15.01 -4.16 23.84
CA LEU A 490 16.01 -5.01 24.48
C LEU A 490 16.37 -4.41 25.84
N VAL A 491 15.82 -4.99 26.91
CA VAL A 491 16.04 -4.54 28.28
C VAL A 491 17.21 -5.31 28.89
N LYS A 492 18.35 -4.64 29.04
CA LYS A 492 19.54 -5.20 29.69
C LYS A 492 19.31 -5.21 31.20
N GLY A 493 19.24 -6.41 31.78
CA GLY A 493 19.22 -6.61 33.22
C GLY A 493 20.50 -7.27 33.72
N PRO A 494 20.67 -7.38 35.05
CA PRO A 494 21.83 -8.03 35.66
C PRO A 494 21.96 -9.52 35.30
N LYS A 495 20.85 -10.17 34.94
CA LYS A 495 20.77 -11.59 34.59
C LYS A 495 20.81 -11.85 33.07
N GLY A 496 21.05 -10.82 32.26
CA GLY A 496 21.08 -10.89 30.80
C GLY A 496 20.04 -9.97 30.14
N CYS A 497 19.79 -10.18 28.85
CA CYS A 497 18.89 -9.35 28.05
C CYS A 497 17.48 -9.94 27.98
N SER A 498 16.47 -9.15 28.36
CA SER A 498 15.06 -9.48 28.16
C SER A 498 14.54 -8.79 26.90
N VAL A 499 13.63 -9.44 26.18
CA VAL A 499 12.98 -8.87 24.99
C VAL A 499 11.55 -8.53 25.33
N VAL A 500 11.14 -7.28 25.09
CA VAL A 500 9.76 -6.81 25.27
C VAL A 500 9.19 -6.46 23.90
N LYS A 501 8.02 -7.00 23.58
CA LYS A 501 7.27 -6.66 22.37
C LYS A 501 5.95 -6.01 22.74
N TYR A 502 5.58 -4.99 21.99
CA TYR A 502 4.30 -4.31 22.10
C TYR A 502 3.53 -4.59 20.82
N ILE A 503 2.49 -5.39 20.94
CA ILE A 503 1.75 -5.93 19.81
C ILE A 503 0.34 -5.37 19.88
N GLN A 504 -0.08 -4.64 18.86
CA GLN A 504 -1.45 -4.19 18.72
C GLN A 504 -2.35 -5.40 18.48
N VAL A 505 -3.40 -5.49 19.29
CA VAL A 505 -4.38 -6.58 19.25
C VAL A 505 -5.78 -6.03 19.09
N ASP A 506 -6.59 -6.81 18.40
CA ASP A 506 -8.02 -6.57 18.21
C ASP A 506 -8.73 -7.91 18.28
N VAL A 507 -9.45 -8.14 19.36
CA VAL A 507 -10.02 -9.44 19.70
C VAL A 507 -11.47 -9.29 20.12
N THR A 508 -12.25 -10.37 19.98
CA THR A 508 -13.59 -10.44 20.54
C THR A 508 -13.53 -11.22 21.84
N CYS A 509 -13.99 -10.63 22.93
CA CYS A 509 -14.00 -11.22 24.26
C CYS A 509 -15.42 -11.37 24.81
N HIS A 510 -15.61 -12.40 25.62
CA HIS A 510 -16.70 -12.49 26.59
C HIS A 510 -16.21 -11.83 27.88
N VAL A 511 -16.79 -10.69 28.24
CA VAL A 511 -16.40 -9.89 29.41
C VAL A 511 -17.51 -9.99 30.46
N THR A 512 -17.12 -10.35 31.67
CA THR A 512 -18.00 -10.48 32.83
C THR A 512 -17.52 -9.49 33.88
N MET A 513 -18.39 -8.56 34.28
CA MET A 513 -18.05 -7.51 35.25
C MET A 513 -18.57 -7.88 36.64
N ASP A 514 -17.78 -7.61 37.67
CA ASP A 514 -18.15 -7.77 39.06
C ASP A 514 -19.11 -6.62 39.46
N SER A 515 -20.42 -6.85 39.37
CA SER A 515 -21.40 -5.86 39.83
C SER A 515 -21.41 -5.82 41.36
N ALA A 516 -20.80 -4.78 41.93
CA ALA A 516 -21.06 -4.39 43.31
C ALA A 516 -22.53 -3.97 43.39
N HIS A 517 -23.32 -4.69 44.20
CA HIS A 517 -24.74 -4.56 44.47
C HIS A 517 -25.66 -5.57 43.75
N ASP A 518 -26.12 -6.50 44.58
CA ASP A 518 -27.47 -7.08 44.55
C ASP A 518 -27.67 -8.31 43.67
N GLY A 519 -27.14 -9.47 44.10
CA GLY A 519 -27.70 -10.83 43.89
C GLY A 519 -28.06 -11.30 42.47
N LYS A 520 -27.81 -10.48 41.44
CA LYS A 520 -28.14 -10.72 40.05
C LYS A 520 -27.02 -11.48 39.39
N LYS A 521 -27.40 -12.34 38.43
CA LYS A 521 -26.47 -13.08 37.57
C LYS A 521 -25.43 -12.13 37.00
N LEU A 522 -24.17 -12.56 37.06
CA LEU A 522 -23.06 -11.93 36.34
C LEU A 522 -23.42 -11.86 34.85
N ASP A 523 -23.62 -10.65 34.33
CA ASP A 523 -23.94 -10.45 32.93
C ASP A 523 -22.66 -10.50 32.08
N THR A 524 -22.52 -11.59 31.31
CA THR A 524 -21.43 -11.74 30.34
C THR A 524 -21.79 -11.05 29.03
N HIS A 525 -20.92 -10.14 28.59
CA HIS A 525 -21.09 -9.34 27.38
C HIS A 525 -20.06 -9.76 26.32
N THR A 526 -20.51 -10.00 25.09
CA THR A 526 -19.60 -10.21 23.96
C THR A 526 -19.25 -8.87 23.34
N MET A 527 -17.98 -8.49 23.33
CA MET A 527 -17.55 -7.21 22.77
C MET A 527 -16.17 -7.26 22.13
N ARG A 528 -15.92 -6.31 21.24
CA ARG A 528 -14.60 -6.08 20.65
C ARG A 528 -13.72 -5.32 21.65
N VAL A 529 -12.50 -5.83 21.83
CA VAL A 529 -11.47 -5.31 22.73
C VAL A 529 -10.23 -5.07 21.88
N SER A 530 -9.84 -3.81 21.76
CA SER A 530 -8.62 -3.40 21.06
C SER A 530 -7.61 -2.84 22.06
N GLY A 531 -6.32 -3.07 21.87
CA GLY A 531 -5.31 -2.57 22.80
C GLY A 531 -3.88 -2.95 22.40
N THR A 532 -2.93 -2.68 23.28
CA THR A 532 -1.51 -3.01 23.10
C THR A 532 -1.11 -4.12 24.06
N ALA A 533 -0.87 -5.31 23.55
CA ALA A 533 -0.37 -6.45 24.32
C ALA A 533 1.14 -6.30 24.58
N VAL A 534 1.54 -6.36 25.85
CA VAL A 534 2.93 -6.30 26.30
C VAL A 534 3.42 -7.73 26.57
N VAL A 535 4.26 -8.25 25.68
CA VAL A 535 4.78 -9.63 25.75
C VAL A 535 6.26 -9.57 26.11
N VAL A 536 6.65 -10.30 27.16
CA VAL A 536 8.01 -10.25 27.71
C VAL A 536 8.64 -11.63 27.70
N ARG A 537 9.82 -11.74 27.08
CA ARG A 537 10.73 -12.87 27.26
C ARG A 537 11.88 -12.45 28.17
N HIS A 538 11.87 -12.95 29.40
CA HIS A 538 12.93 -12.69 30.36
C HIS A 538 14.26 -13.35 29.95
N ALA A 539 15.38 -12.80 30.40
CA ALA A 539 16.70 -13.39 30.22
C ALA A 539 16.74 -14.83 30.75
N GLY A 540 17.26 -15.75 29.94
CA GLY A 540 17.29 -17.19 30.26
C GLY A 540 15.97 -17.94 30.06
N SER A 541 14.84 -17.25 29.86
CA SER A 541 13.58 -17.89 29.52
C SER A 541 13.54 -18.29 28.04
N SER A 542 13.04 -19.50 27.78
CA SER A 542 12.76 -20.02 26.44
C SER A 542 11.36 -19.63 25.94
N ILE A 543 10.52 -19.06 26.80
CA ILE A 543 9.12 -18.71 26.50
C ILE A 543 8.89 -17.24 26.87
N ALA A 544 8.24 -16.51 25.96
CA ALA A 544 7.73 -15.18 26.21
C ALA A 544 6.31 -15.28 26.79
N ASN A 545 6.01 -14.46 27.79
CA ASN A 545 4.71 -14.42 28.44
C ASN A 545 4.04 -13.09 28.18
N LEU A 546 2.74 -13.13 27.89
CA LEU A 546 1.90 -11.94 27.91
C LEU A 546 1.84 -11.44 29.37
N GLN A 547 2.16 -10.17 29.58
CA GLN A 547 2.11 -9.55 30.90
C GLN A 547 0.78 -8.82 31.12
N ARG A 548 0.35 -8.07 30.10
CA ARG A 548 -0.87 -7.28 30.11
C ARG A 548 -1.28 -6.83 28.71
N VAL A 549 -2.51 -6.36 28.57
CA VAL A 549 -2.97 -5.52 27.45
C VAL A 549 -3.32 -4.14 28.00
N GLU A 550 -2.64 -3.11 27.51
CA GLU A 550 -2.82 -1.71 27.91
C GLU A 550 -3.51 -0.90 26.79
N ASN A 551 -3.94 0.33 27.10
CA ASN A 551 -4.65 1.22 26.17
C ASN A 551 -5.90 0.56 25.57
N VAL A 552 -6.70 -0.07 26.42
CA VAL A 552 -7.83 -0.89 25.98
C VAL A 552 -9.00 -0.02 25.54
N GLY A 553 -9.42 -0.17 24.28
CA GLY A 553 -10.65 0.40 23.72
C GLY A 553 -11.76 -0.65 23.63
N LEU A 554 -12.95 -0.30 24.12
CA LEU A 554 -14.16 -1.13 24.12
C LEU A 554 -15.24 -0.52 23.19
N ASP A 555 -15.96 -1.37 22.45
CA ASP A 555 -16.94 -0.94 21.42
C ASP A 555 -18.34 -0.57 21.98
N SER A 556 -18.57 -0.63 23.31
CA SER A 556 -19.91 -0.58 23.92
C SER A 556 -20.12 0.57 24.92
N HIS A 557 -21.36 0.72 25.45
CA HIS A 557 -21.74 1.68 26.49
C HIS A 557 -20.87 1.60 27.76
N LEU A 558 -20.18 0.49 28.00
CA LEU A 558 -19.17 0.36 29.06
C LEU A 558 -18.02 1.38 28.88
N ASN A 559 -17.66 1.72 27.64
CA ASN A 559 -16.65 2.73 27.36
C ASN A 559 -17.06 4.10 27.94
N LEU A 560 -18.36 4.43 28.00
CA LEU A 560 -18.84 5.67 28.65
C LEU A 560 -18.66 5.64 30.19
N LEU A 561 -18.76 4.47 30.82
CA LEU A 561 -18.53 4.31 32.27
C LEU A 561 -17.05 4.52 32.63
N PHE A 562 -16.13 4.19 31.73
CA PHE A 562 -14.68 4.31 31.98
C PHE A 562 -14.09 5.64 31.49
N VAL A 563 -14.59 6.18 30.39
CA VAL A 563 -14.19 7.52 29.89
C VAL A 563 -14.56 8.61 30.88
N SER A 564 -15.66 8.45 31.63
CA SER A 564 -16.08 9.42 32.65
C SER A 564 -15.23 9.40 33.93
N GLN A 565 -14.43 8.36 34.17
CA GLN A 565 -13.62 8.19 35.39
C GLN A 565 -12.11 8.42 35.19
N HIS A 566 -11.64 8.71 33.96
CA HIS A 566 -10.21 8.86 33.61
C HIS A 566 -9.31 7.66 34.01
N SER A 567 -9.87 6.51 34.36
CA SER A 567 -9.14 5.32 34.77
C SER A 567 -8.59 4.56 33.56
N SER A 568 -7.30 4.18 33.59
CA SER A 568 -6.71 3.36 32.52
C SER A 568 -7.04 1.89 32.71
N LEU A 569 -7.75 1.29 31.75
CA LEU A 569 -8.07 -0.13 31.75
C LEU A 569 -6.86 -0.99 31.35
N GLU A 570 -6.64 -2.06 32.11
CA GLU A 570 -5.58 -3.04 31.87
C GLU A 570 -6.15 -4.47 31.95
N PHE A 571 -5.85 -5.31 30.97
CA PHE A 571 -6.23 -6.73 30.99
C PHE A 571 -5.00 -7.57 31.34
N ARG A 572 -5.02 -8.27 32.47
CA ARG A 572 -3.89 -9.11 32.93
C ARG A 572 -4.22 -10.59 32.77
N PRO A 573 -3.35 -11.40 32.15
CA PRO A 573 -3.61 -12.84 32.02
C PRO A 573 -3.82 -13.52 33.37
N LEU A 574 -4.80 -14.43 33.44
CA LEU A 574 -5.11 -15.27 34.60
C LEU A 574 -4.30 -16.57 34.63
#